data_AF-A0A820JGG7-F1
#
_entry.id   AF-A0A820JGG7-F1
#
_cell.length_a   1.000
_cell.length_b   1.000
_cell.length_c   1.000
_cell.angle_alpha   90.00
_cell.angle_beta   90.00
_cell.angle_gamma   90.00
#
_symmetry.space_group_name_H-M   'P 1'
#
loop_
_entity.id
_entity.type
_entity.pdbx_description
1 polymer ?
#
loop_
_entity_poly.entity_id
_entity_poly.type
_entity_poly.pdbx_seq_one_letter_code
_entity_poly.pdbx_strand_id
1 'polypeptide(L)'
;GNIFVTDQNNDRVQKFLLITNNSNSSPIIQSTYSSILTENSEIFAHIDCEKLNYYYETIQIEVNESGCYNLVSKSPIDTFGYIYQDYFKPIIPTDNSFSHIGPKYTDNQFKFETSLLFNTKYILVVTTLNPNVTGNFSVIATGPNHVIFNRISK
;
A
#
# COMPACT_ATOMS: atom_id res chain seq x y z
N GLY A 1 11.25 -14.05 33.18
CA GLY A 1 11.48 -14.05 34.64
C GLY A 1 10.19 -13.69 35.36
N ASN A 2 10.04 -13.97 36.65
CA ASN A 2 8.87 -13.51 37.41
C ASN A 2 9.30 -12.33 38.29
N ILE A 3 8.53 -11.25 38.33
CA ILE A 3 8.69 -10.18 39.32
C ILE A 3 7.65 -10.37 40.40
N PHE A 4 8.09 -10.25 41.65
CA PHE A 4 7.21 -10.28 42.81
C PHE A 4 7.28 -8.92 43.49
N VAL A 5 6.11 -8.30 43.72
CA VAL A 5 5.98 -7.07 44.50
C VAL A 5 5.31 -7.43 45.81
N THR A 6 5.95 -7.00 46.91
CA THR A 6 5.43 -7.14 48.27
C THR A 6 5.21 -5.75 48.83
N ASP A 7 4.04 -5.47 49.38
CA ASP A 7 3.88 -4.29 50.23
C ASP A 7 4.24 -4.64 51.69
N GLN A 8 4.79 -3.68 52.44
CA GLN A 8 5.33 -3.95 53.79
C GLN A 8 4.26 -4.18 54.86
N ASN A 9 2.98 -3.90 54.58
CA ASN A 9 1.91 -3.83 55.59
C ASN A 9 0.69 -4.72 55.28
N ASN A 10 0.73 -5.46 54.19
CA ASN A 10 -0.32 -6.33 53.72
C ASN A 10 0.42 -7.54 53.11
N ASP A 11 0.22 -8.73 53.68
CA ASP A 11 0.91 -9.98 53.31
C ASP A 11 0.58 -10.50 51.89
N ARG A 12 0.27 -9.60 50.96
CA ARG A 12 -0.04 -9.87 49.57
C ARG A 12 1.22 -9.76 48.72
N VAL A 13 1.58 -10.89 48.12
CA VAL A 13 2.58 -10.94 47.07
C VAL A 13 1.87 -10.95 45.72
N GLN A 14 2.12 -9.93 44.88
CA GLN A 14 1.64 -9.93 43.49
C GLN A 14 2.74 -10.45 42.57
N LYS A 15 2.42 -11.51 41.82
CA LYS A 15 3.30 -12.12 40.82
C LYS A 15 2.97 -11.55 39.44
N PHE A 16 3.93 -10.84 38.85
CA PHE A 16 3.86 -10.39 37.47
C PHE A 16 4.73 -11.29 36.59
N LEU A 17 4.13 -11.77 35.51
CA LEU A 17 4.87 -12.50 34.48
C LEU A 17 5.63 -11.48 33.63
N LEU A 18 6.97 -11.54 33.64
CA LEU A 18 7.76 -10.74 32.73
C LEU A 18 7.65 -11.36 31.33
N ILE A 19 6.84 -10.75 30.47
CA ILE A 19 6.85 -11.05 29.04
C ILE A 19 8.08 -10.35 28.48
N THR A 20 9.19 -11.08 28.36
CA THR A 20 10.30 -10.62 27.53
C THR A 20 9.83 -10.71 26.09
N ASN A 21 9.52 -9.56 25.47
CA ASN A 21 9.40 -9.46 24.03
C ASN A 21 10.78 -9.80 23.44
N ASN A 22 11.03 -11.08 23.20
CA ASN A 22 11.97 -11.48 22.16
C ASN A 22 11.28 -11.08 20.86
N SER A 23 11.46 -9.83 20.46
CA SER A 23 11.06 -9.34 19.15
C SER A 23 11.94 -10.02 18.12
N ASN A 24 11.67 -11.29 17.83
CA ASN A 24 11.89 -11.82 16.50
C ASN A 24 10.86 -11.10 15.62
N SER A 25 11.11 -9.82 15.30
CA SER A 25 10.34 -9.17 14.24
C SER A 25 10.58 -10.02 13.00
N SER A 26 9.53 -10.64 12.47
CA SER A 26 9.63 -11.27 11.15
C SER A 26 10.31 -10.26 10.21
N PRO A 27 11.30 -10.69 9.41
CA PRO A 27 12.01 -9.77 8.54
C PRO A 27 11.00 -9.10 7.63
N ILE A 28 11.01 -7.75 7.60
CA ILE A 28 10.20 -7.00 6.65
C ILE A 28 10.78 -7.28 5.27
N ILE A 29 9.97 -7.88 4.41
CA ILE A 29 10.37 -8.25 3.05
C ILE A 29 9.97 -7.15 2.09
N GLN A 30 10.86 -6.83 1.14
CA GLN A 30 10.64 -5.82 0.11
C GLN A 30 10.42 -6.45 -1.27
N SER A 31 9.42 -5.94 -1.99
CA SER A 31 9.17 -6.23 -3.41
C SER A 31 9.14 -4.92 -4.19
N THR A 32 9.67 -4.91 -5.42
CA THR A 32 9.78 -3.69 -6.24
C THR A 32 9.23 -3.93 -7.63
N TYR A 33 8.47 -2.97 -8.14
CA TYR A 33 7.98 -2.91 -9.52
C TYR A 33 8.41 -1.58 -10.14
N SER A 34 8.80 -1.57 -11.41
CA SER A 34 9.19 -0.36 -12.13
C SER A 34 8.58 -0.35 -13.52
N SER A 35 8.07 0.80 -13.94
CA SER A 35 7.50 1.02 -15.28
C SER A 35 7.63 2.49 -15.68
N ILE A 36 7.01 2.86 -16.81
CA ILE A 36 6.99 4.19 -17.37
C ILE A 36 5.59 4.55 -17.86
N LEU A 37 5.08 5.70 -17.43
CA LEU A 37 3.90 6.33 -18.01
C LEU A 37 4.33 7.07 -19.28
N THR A 38 3.71 6.73 -20.40
CA THR A 38 3.93 7.33 -21.73
C THR A 38 2.63 7.89 -22.31
N GLU A 39 2.70 8.62 -23.41
CA GLU A 39 1.51 9.10 -24.14
C GLU A 39 0.62 7.99 -24.69
N ASN A 40 1.16 6.76 -24.79
CA ASN A 40 0.41 5.57 -25.21
C ASN A 40 -0.23 4.81 -24.02
N SER A 41 -0.06 5.29 -22.79
CA SER A 41 -0.69 4.66 -21.63
C SER A 41 -2.19 4.91 -21.65
N GLU A 42 -2.95 4.06 -20.98
CA GLU A 42 -4.38 4.28 -20.80
C GLU A 42 -4.62 5.61 -20.06
N ILE A 43 -5.76 6.24 -20.35
CA ILE A 43 -6.15 7.52 -19.76
C ILE A 43 -7.41 7.38 -18.92
N PHE A 44 -7.45 8.08 -17.80
CA PHE A 44 -8.64 8.20 -16.97
C PHE A 44 -8.81 9.62 -16.42
N ALA A 45 -9.95 9.84 -15.77
CA ALA A 45 -10.23 11.07 -15.04
C ALA A 45 -10.01 10.80 -13.54
N HIS A 46 -9.50 11.76 -12.78
CA HIS A 46 -9.41 11.61 -11.32
C HIS A 46 -10.79 11.68 -10.64
N ILE A 47 -11.70 12.45 -11.22
CA ILE A 47 -13.05 12.70 -10.71
C ILE A 47 -14.05 12.28 -11.79
N ASP A 48 -15.19 11.73 -11.36
CA ASP A 48 -16.24 11.26 -12.26
C ASP A 48 -16.70 12.40 -13.18
N CYS A 49 -16.88 12.06 -14.47
CA CYS A 49 -17.30 12.99 -15.51
C CYS A 49 -16.33 14.15 -15.84
N GLU A 50 -15.08 14.11 -15.38
CA GLU A 50 -14.04 15.04 -15.81
C GLU A 50 -13.32 14.58 -17.10
N LYS A 51 -12.42 15.43 -17.59
CA LYS A 51 -11.63 15.15 -18.79
C LYS A 51 -10.69 13.97 -18.55
N LEU A 52 -10.66 13.02 -19.48
CA LEU A 52 -9.69 11.92 -19.50
C LEU A 52 -8.34 12.47 -19.99
N ASN A 53 -7.44 12.80 -19.06
CA ASN A 53 -6.13 13.38 -19.38
C ASN A 53 -5.02 12.93 -18.41
N TYR A 54 -5.27 11.93 -17.58
CA TYR A 54 -4.27 11.34 -16.70
C TYR A 54 -3.83 9.99 -17.25
N TYR A 55 -2.56 9.88 -17.61
CA TYR A 55 -1.97 8.59 -17.98
C TYR A 55 -1.90 7.71 -16.72
N TYR A 56 -2.31 6.45 -16.85
CA TYR A 56 -2.25 5.51 -15.74
C TYR A 56 -1.77 4.13 -16.17
N GLU A 57 -1.34 3.35 -15.17
CA GLU A 57 -1.06 1.94 -15.32
C GLU A 57 -1.75 1.14 -14.20
N THR A 58 -2.41 0.05 -14.58
CA THR A 58 -3.04 -0.90 -13.66
C THR A 58 -2.11 -2.08 -13.37
N ILE A 59 -1.92 -2.36 -12.08
CA ILE A 59 -1.03 -3.40 -11.59
C ILE A 59 -1.83 -4.28 -10.62
N GLN A 60 -1.93 -5.57 -10.91
CA GLN A 60 -2.43 -6.56 -9.96
C GLN A 60 -1.37 -6.79 -8.88
N ILE A 61 -1.80 -6.80 -7.62
CA ILE A 61 -0.97 -7.20 -6.49
C ILE A 61 -1.45 -8.56 -6.01
N GLU A 62 -0.58 -9.55 -6.08
CA GLU A 62 -0.78 -10.88 -5.50
C GLU A 62 -0.03 -11.00 -4.19
N VAL A 63 -0.78 -11.36 -3.15
CA VAL A 63 -0.30 -11.38 -1.76
C VAL A 63 -0.18 -12.84 -1.33
N ASN A 64 1.02 -13.24 -0.94
CA ASN A 64 1.30 -14.61 -0.48
C ASN A 64 1.03 -14.81 1.02
N GLU A 65 0.99 -13.73 1.78
CA GLU A 65 0.76 -13.75 3.23
C GLU A 65 -0.07 -12.54 3.65
N SER A 66 -1.20 -12.80 4.32
CA SER A 66 -2.05 -11.73 4.84
C SER A 66 -1.31 -10.89 5.88
N GLY A 67 -1.44 -9.57 5.81
CA GLY A 67 -0.90 -8.70 6.84
C GLY A 67 -0.84 -7.23 6.43
N CYS A 68 -0.14 -6.43 7.22
CA CYS A 68 0.02 -5.00 6.97
C CYS A 68 1.16 -4.76 5.99
N TYR A 69 0.84 -4.17 4.85
CA TYR A 69 1.80 -3.77 3.83
C TYR A 69 1.89 -2.25 3.75
N ASN A 70 3.10 -1.78 3.50
CA ASN A 70 3.37 -0.40 3.15
C ASN A 70 3.80 -0.34 1.68
N LEU A 71 3.08 0.43 0.86
CA LEU A 71 3.36 0.63 -0.56
C LEU A 71 3.74 2.10 -0.77
N VAL A 72 4.89 2.33 -1.40
CA VAL A 72 5.44 3.67 -1.64
C VAL A 72 5.88 3.77 -3.08
N SER A 73 5.53 4.87 -3.76
CA SER A 73 6.13 5.19 -5.05
C SER A 73 7.46 5.92 -4.92
N LYS A 74 8.32 5.76 -5.92
CA LYS A 74 9.51 6.58 -6.13
C LYS A 74 9.62 6.95 -7.59
N SER A 75 9.69 8.25 -7.85
CA SER A 75 9.73 8.81 -9.19
C SER A 75 10.27 10.25 -9.18
N PRO A 76 10.88 10.73 -10.28
CA PRO A 76 11.14 12.15 -10.50
C PRO A 76 9.87 12.98 -10.76
N ILE A 77 8.74 12.34 -11.05
CA ILE A 77 7.44 13.00 -11.26
C ILE A 77 6.52 12.82 -10.05
N ASP A 78 5.56 13.73 -9.90
CA ASP A 78 4.56 13.68 -8.84
C ASP A 78 3.57 12.54 -9.08
N THR A 79 3.71 11.44 -8.33
CA THR A 79 2.91 10.24 -8.53
C THR A 79 1.71 10.20 -7.60
N PHE A 80 0.56 9.81 -8.14
CA PHE A 80 -0.66 9.57 -7.40
C PHE A 80 -1.10 8.12 -7.60
N GLY A 81 -1.95 7.60 -6.72
CA GLY A 81 -2.38 6.23 -6.84
C GLY A 81 -3.71 5.93 -6.17
N TYR A 82 -4.25 4.77 -6.51
CA TYR A 82 -5.48 4.21 -5.95
C TYR A 82 -5.32 2.71 -5.76
N ILE A 83 -5.89 2.16 -4.70
CA ILE A 83 -5.98 0.71 -4.50
C ILE A 83 -7.46 0.31 -4.52
N TYR A 84 -7.76 -0.67 -5.37
CA TYR A 84 -9.08 -1.29 -5.51
C TYR A 84 -8.99 -2.74 -5.06
N GLN A 85 -10.07 -3.23 -4.47
CA GLN A 85 -10.29 -4.66 -4.29
C GLN A 85 -11.15 -5.16 -5.46
N ASP A 86 -10.82 -6.33 -6.01
CA ASP A 86 -11.54 -7.04 -7.06
C ASP A 86 -11.48 -6.41 -8.47
N TYR A 87 -11.99 -5.18 -8.66
CA TYR A 87 -12.06 -4.55 -9.98
C TYR A 87 -11.91 -3.01 -9.97
N PHE A 88 -11.40 -2.47 -11.08
CA PHE A 88 -11.24 -1.03 -11.33
C PHE A 88 -12.05 -0.61 -12.56
N LYS A 89 -12.74 0.54 -12.48
CA LYS A 89 -13.47 1.17 -13.59
C LYS A 89 -12.89 2.56 -13.90
N PRO A 90 -12.23 2.76 -15.06
CA PRO A 90 -11.58 4.03 -15.39
C PRO A 90 -12.52 5.24 -15.50
N ILE A 91 -13.79 5.02 -15.86
CA ILE A 91 -14.79 6.09 -16.08
C ILE A 91 -15.40 6.59 -14.76
N ILE A 92 -15.41 5.74 -13.74
CA ILE A 92 -15.96 6.06 -12.42
C ILE A 92 -14.96 5.56 -11.36
N PRO A 93 -13.78 6.19 -11.25
CA PRO A 93 -12.72 5.72 -10.36
C PRO A 93 -13.14 5.78 -8.89
N THR A 94 -14.12 6.61 -8.53
CA THR A 94 -14.54 6.76 -7.13
C THR A 94 -15.41 5.58 -6.63
N ASP A 95 -16.10 4.88 -7.52
CA ASP A 95 -17.22 3.97 -7.23
C ASP A 95 -16.81 2.67 -6.49
N ASN A 96 -15.52 2.31 -6.49
CA ASN A 96 -15.06 1.03 -5.91
C ASN A 96 -13.70 1.11 -5.21
N SER A 97 -13.20 2.31 -4.87
CA SER A 97 -11.92 2.42 -4.20
C SER A 97 -12.01 1.80 -2.79
N PHE A 98 -11.33 0.67 -2.59
CA PHE A 98 -11.25 -0.05 -1.31
C PHE A 98 -10.56 0.81 -0.22
N SER A 99 -9.95 1.92 -0.62
CA SER A 99 -9.39 2.90 0.28
C SER A 99 -9.89 4.32 -0.03
N HIS A 100 -10.86 4.78 0.77
CA HIS A 100 -10.90 6.17 1.24
C HIS A 100 -9.69 6.54 2.12
N ILE A 101 -8.72 5.63 2.31
CA ILE A 101 -7.36 5.98 2.74
C ILE A 101 -6.66 6.58 1.53
N GLY A 102 -6.93 7.86 1.28
CA GLY A 102 -6.18 8.63 0.31
C GLY A 102 -4.68 8.49 0.60
N PRO A 103 -3.83 8.44 -0.44
CA PRO A 103 -2.41 8.26 -0.22
C PRO A 103 -1.90 9.36 0.73
N LYS A 104 -1.08 8.98 1.70
CA LYS A 104 -0.25 9.98 2.39
C LYS A 104 0.69 10.53 1.33
N TYR A 105 0.59 11.83 1.05
CA TYR A 105 1.45 12.48 0.08
C TYR A 105 2.70 12.95 0.81
N THR A 106 3.81 12.23 0.62
CA THR A 106 5.11 12.58 1.19
C THR A 106 6.11 12.67 0.05
N ASP A 107 6.84 13.78 -0.02
CA ASP A 107 7.85 14.02 -1.06
C ASP A 107 7.32 13.85 -2.49
N ASN A 108 6.07 14.27 -2.69
CA ASN A 108 5.34 14.18 -3.95
C ASN A 108 5.10 12.75 -4.48
N GLN A 109 5.20 11.75 -3.60
CA GLN A 109 4.96 10.34 -3.89
C GLN A 109 3.78 9.82 -3.08
N PHE A 110 3.03 8.89 -3.65
CA PHE A 110 1.96 8.22 -2.92
C PHE A 110 2.53 7.22 -1.92
N LYS A 111 1.87 7.13 -0.75
CA LYS A 111 2.13 6.11 0.25
C LYS A 111 0.82 5.53 0.78
N PHE A 112 0.73 4.20 0.81
CA PHE A 112 -0.36 3.43 1.40
C PHE A 112 0.15 2.56 2.54
N GLU A 113 -0.52 2.62 3.68
CA GLU A 113 -0.36 1.67 4.78
C GLU A 113 -1.70 0.93 4.90
N THR A 114 -1.76 -0.33 4.46
CA THR A 114 -3.01 -1.08 4.35
C THR A 114 -2.84 -2.55 4.67
N SER A 115 -3.91 -3.20 5.12
CA SER A 115 -3.95 -4.65 5.31
C SER A 115 -4.35 -5.34 4.02
N LEU A 116 -3.43 -6.15 3.47
CA LEU A 116 -3.70 -6.97 2.29
C LEU A 116 -3.92 -8.42 2.72
N LEU A 117 -4.94 -9.06 2.17
CA LEU A 117 -5.30 -10.44 2.47
C LEU A 117 -4.81 -11.40 1.37
N PHE A 118 -4.32 -12.57 1.79
CA PHE A 118 -4.04 -13.69 0.89
C PHE A 118 -5.30 -14.10 0.12
N ASN A 119 -5.13 -14.49 -1.15
CA ASN A 119 -6.20 -14.89 -2.06
C ASN A 119 -7.27 -13.81 -2.33
N THR A 120 -6.93 -12.54 -2.07
CA THR A 120 -7.74 -11.38 -2.46
C THR A 120 -7.08 -10.66 -3.63
N LYS A 121 -7.87 -10.30 -4.63
CA LYS A 121 -7.38 -9.56 -5.79
C LYS A 121 -7.32 -8.07 -5.46
N TYR A 122 -6.13 -7.50 -5.53
CA TYR A 122 -5.94 -6.06 -5.41
C TYR A 122 -5.43 -5.47 -6.72
N ILE A 123 -5.94 -4.31 -7.09
CA ILE A 123 -5.51 -3.54 -8.26
C ILE A 123 -4.97 -2.20 -7.77
N LEU A 124 -3.68 -1.98 -7.97
CA LEU A 124 -3.04 -0.67 -7.82
C LEU A 124 -3.10 0.06 -9.14
N VAL A 125 -3.67 1.26 -9.13
CA VAL A 125 -3.62 2.20 -10.24
C VAL A 125 -2.55 3.23 -9.92
N VAL A 126 -1.51 3.31 -10.75
CA VAL A 126 -0.47 4.33 -10.66
C VAL A 126 -0.72 5.40 -11.71
N THR A 127 -0.71 6.66 -11.30
CA THR A 127 -0.87 7.82 -12.18
C THR A 127 -0.06 9.02 -11.65
N THR A 128 -0.36 10.21 -12.13
CA THR A 128 0.30 11.47 -11.80
C THR A 128 -0.65 12.44 -11.15
N LEU A 129 -0.14 13.34 -10.30
CA LEU A 129 -0.96 14.38 -9.67
C LEU A 129 -1.48 15.41 -10.68
N ASN A 130 -0.67 15.71 -11.69
CA ASN A 130 -0.98 16.67 -12.75
C ASN A 130 -1.30 15.93 -14.06
N PRO A 131 -2.24 16.44 -14.88
CA PRO A 131 -2.61 15.78 -16.12
C PRO A 131 -1.54 15.90 -17.19
N ASN A 132 -1.56 14.97 -18.16
CA ASN A 132 -0.63 14.89 -19.29
C ASN A 132 0.85 14.76 -18.90
N VAL A 133 1.15 14.24 -17.71
CA VAL A 133 2.52 14.01 -17.25
C VAL A 133 2.94 12.58 -17.54
N THR A 134 4.11 12.43 -18.16
CA THR A 134 4.75 11.15 -18.45
C THR A 134 6.05 11.05 -17.67
N GLY A 135 6.52 9.83 -17.41
CA GLY A 135 7.74 9.62 -16.65
C GLY A 135 7.88 8.22 -16.08
N ASN A 136 9.10 7.90 -15.66
CA ASN A 136 9.40 6.63 -15.02
C ASN A 136 8.91 6.63 -13.57
N PHE A 137 8.50 5.47 -13.08
CA PHE A 137 8.16 5.31 -11.68
C PHE A 137 8.57 3.92 -11.19
N SER A 138 8.68 3.79 -9.88
CA SER A 138 8.77 2.52 -9.20
C SER A 138 7.81 2.48 -8.02
N VAL A 139 7.33 1.28 -7.69
CA VAL A 139 6.50 0.98 -6.53
C VAL A 139 7.27 -0.01 -5.67
N ILE A 140 7.42 0.33 -4.40
CA ILE A 140 8.07 -0.49 -3.39
C ILE A 140 7.02 -0.93 -2.40
N ALA A 141 6.82 -2.24 -2.25
CA ALA A 141 5.99 -2.83 -1.21
C ALA A 141 6.89 -3.47 -0.14
N THR A 142 6.61 -3.14 1.12
CA THR A 142 7.25 -3.72 2.30
C THR A 142 6.21 -4.33 3.22
N GLY A 143 6.38 -5.58 3.63
CA GLY A 143 5.42 -6.27 4.50
C GLY A 143 5.93 -7.61 5.05
N PRO A 144 5.02 -8.47 5.54
CA PRO A 144 5.38 -9.79 6.08
C PRO A 144 6.03 -10.73 5.07
N ASN A 145 5.71 -10.58 3.78
CA ASN A 145 6.21 -11.46 2.72
C ASN A 145 6.35 -10.71 1.38
N HIS A 146 6.85 -11.39 0.35
CA HIS A 146 6.88 -10.88 -1.01
C HIS A 146 5.45 -10.73 -1.57
N VAL A 147 5.26 -9.66 -2.34
CA VAL A 147 4.10 -9.49 -3.22
C VAL A 147 4.56 -9.61 -4.66
N ILE A 148 3.70 -10.16 -5.50
CA ILE A 148 3.95 -10.25 -6.95
C ILE A 148 3.14 -9.15 -7.62
N PHE A 149 3.81 -8.37 -8.48
CA PHE A 149 3.21 -7.31 -9.27
C PHE A 149 3.03 -7.77 -10.70
N ASN A 150 1.79 -7.83 -11.18
CA ASN A 150 1.47 -8.20 -12.55
C ASN A 150 0.81 -7.02 -13.25
N ARG A 151 1.44 -6.48 -14.30
CA ARG A 151 0.83 -5.43 -15.11
C ARG A 151 -0.44 -5.98 -15.78
N ILE A 152 -1.54 -5.28 -15.62
CA ILE A 152 -2.79 -5.57 -16.33
C ILE A 152 -2.88 -4.52 -17.44
N SER A 153 -2.79 -4.93 -18.70
CA SER A 153 -3.23 -4.12 -19.85
C SER A 153 -4.53 -4.72 -20.37
N LYS A 154 -5.47 -3.88 -20.81
CA LYS A 154 -6.54 -4.36 -21.70
C LYS A 154 -6.02 -4.69 -23.09
#